data_AF-A0A3C0W5U2-F1
#
_entry.id   AF-A0A3C0W5U2-F1
#
_cell.length_a   1.000
_cell.length_b   1.000
_cell.length_c   1.000
_cell.angle_alpha   90.00
_cell.angle_beta   90.00
_cell.angle_gamma   90.00
#
_symmetry.space_group_name_H-M   'P 1'
#
loop_
_entity.id
_entity.type
_entity.pdbx_description
1 polymer ?
#
loop_
_entity_poly.entity_id
_entity_poly.type
_entity_poly.pdbx_seq_one_letter_code
_entity_poly.pdbx_strand_id
1 'polypeptide(L)'
;MKDLEEVIIEGEEFYVVPEEAFQFLPEEWREHFQSTAANGRAVLKSVDPELSGLSRLSNSFATLVTLKHIRDRLAAYRFSPDLESVLELEMMTTAFAVTYARLFNGGRASGFSRSDLPAKLRSAHDEILDLRNKRFAHNDHHPSIENAMHIDFDQDRFSVRFALQLGFYVGGAKPWHELVDHLDEAVVTRLEKLMERLKTRTGHNWVFATSPETA
;
A
#
# COMPACT_ATOMS: atom_id res chain seq x y z
N MET A 1 -19.87 37.40 29.78
CA MET A 1 -20.04 36.05 30.34
C MET A 1 -20.89 35.30 29.34
N LYS A 2 -20.25 34.66 28.37
CA LYS A 2 -20.91 34.02 27.23
C LYS A 2 -20.39 32.60 27.19
N ASP A 3 -21.25 31.69 27.62
CA ASP A 3 -21.39 30.30 27.22
C ASP A 3 -20.08 29.50 27.07
N LEU A 4 -19.66 28.88 28.18
CA LEU A 4 -18.67 27.79 28.25
C LEU A 4 -19.38 26.42 28.18
N GLU A 5 -20.48 26.33 27.42
CA GLU A 5 -21.18 25.07 27.16
C GLU A 5 -20.83 24.62 25.75
N GLU A 6 -20.46 23.34 25.62
CA GLU A 6 -19.88 22.65 24.45
C GLU A 6 -18.35 22.87 24.35
N VAL A 7 -17.49 21.89 24.63
CA VAL A 7 -17.47 20.55 24.03
C VAL A 7 -16.90 19.55 25.05
N ILE A 8 -17.78 18.91 25.82
CA ILE A 8 -17.48 17.59 26.40
C ILE A 8 -18.06 16.61 25.40
N ILE A 9 -17.21 16.02 24.56
CA ILE A 9 -17.64 14.91 23.69
C ILE A 9 -17.75 13.69 24.62
N GLU A 10 -18.96 13.41 25.11
CA GLU A 10 -19.24 12.16 25.80
C GLU A 10 -19.25 11.02 24.77
N GLY A 11 -18.07 10.47 24.56
CA GLY A 11 -17.81 9.26 23.81
C GLY A 11 -16.37 8.83 24.08
N GLU A 12 -16.22 7.76 24.87
CA GLU A 12 -14.97 7.02 25.13
C GLU A 12 -13.98 7.61 26.16
N GLU A 13 -14.14 7.18 27.42
CA GLU A 13 -13.14 7.01 28.51
C GLU A 13 -12.20 8.17 28.92
N PHE A 14 -12.15 9.29 28.20
CA PHE A 14 -11.24 10.41 28.48
C PHE A 14 -11.87 11.78 28.20
N TYR A 15 -11.53 12.77 29.01
CA TYR A 15 -11.87 14.17 28.76
C TYR A 15 -10.70 14.89 28.06
N VAL A 16 -10.93 15.46 26.89
CA VAL A 16 -9.93 16.26 26.17
C VAL A 16 -10.03 17.71 26.63
N VAL A 17 -8.97 18.19 27.29
CA VAL A 17 -8.86 19.59 27.75
C VAL A 17 -8.01 20.38 26.75
N PRO A 18 -8.52 21.48 26.16
CA PRO A 18 -7.73 22.34 25.26
C PRO A 18 -6.53 22.98 25.96
N GLU A 19 -5.43 23.20 25.24
CA GLU A 19 -4.21 23.81 25.81
C GLU A 19 -4.47 25.22 26.36
N GLU A 20 -5.41 25.96 25.77
CA GLU A 20 -5.85 27.28 26.23
C GLU A 20 -6.57 27.22 27.59
N ALA A 21 -7.17 26.07 27.92
CA ALA A 21 -7.83 25.84 29.20
C ALA A 21 -6.83 25.47 30.31
N PHE A 22 -5.58 25.13 29.97
CA PHE A 22 -4.57 24.75 30.96
C PHE A 22 -4.27 25.89 31.93
N GLN A 23 -4.41 27.15 31.51
CA GLN A 23 -4.22 28.31 32.39
C GLN A 23 -5.16 28.32 33.60
N PHE A 24 -6.32 27.66 33.51
CA PHE A 24 -7.31 27.58 34.59
C PHE A 24 -7.08 26.39 35.53
N LEU A 25 -6.15 25.49 35.22
CA LEU A 25 -5.79 24.38 36.09
C LEU A 25 -4.94 24.86 37.28
N PRO A 26 -5.00 24.15 38.42
CA PRO A 26 -4.09 24.38 39.54
C PRO A 26 -2.63 24.35 39.10
N GLU A 27 -1.79 25.17 39.73
CA GLU A 27 -0.38 25.35 39.36
C GLU A 27 0.40 24.03 39.31
N GLU A 28 0.24 23.19 40.34
CA GLU A 28 0.85 21.86 40.43
C GLU A 28 0.50 20.96 39.23
N TRP A 29 -0.75 21.06 38.73
CA TRP A 29 -1.21 20.28 37.59
C TRP A 29 -0.65 20.81 36.28
N ARG A 30 -0.57 22.14 36.14
CA ARG A 30 0.05 22.78 34.97
C ARG A 30 1.52 22.40 34.86
N GLU A 31 2.27 22.47 35.96
CA GLU A 31 3.68 22.09 36.01
C GLU A 31 3.86 20.61 35.70
N HIS A 32 3.01 19.74 36.27
CA HIS A 32 3.04 18.30 35.99
C HIS A 32 2.80 18.00 34.50
N PHE A 33 1.77 18.58 33.89
CA PHE A 33 1.48 18.37 32.47
C PHE A 33 2.55 18.96 31.55
N GLN A 34 3.08 20.14 31.86
CA GLN A 34 4.17 20.74 31.09
C GLN A 34 5.45 19.89 31.16
N SER A 35 5.80 19.39 32.35
CA SER A 35 6.93 18.49 32.54
C SER A 35 6.75 17.18 31.77
N THR A 36 5.54 16.61 31.84
CA THR A 36 5.17 15.38 31.10
C THR A 36 5.26 15.60 29.59
N ALA A 37 4.72 16.71 29.09
CA ALA A 37 4.77 17.07 27.67
C ALA A 37 6.22 17.33 27.20
N ALA A 38 7.03 18.01 28.00
CA ALA A 38 8.44 18.24 27.70
C ALA A 38 9.24 16.94 27.64
N ASN A 39 9.02 16.03 28.60
CA ASN A 39 9.62 14.70 28.60
C ASN A 39 9.18 13.90 27.37
N GLY A 40 7.89 13.87 27.07
CA GLY A 40 7.35 13.22 25.87
C GLY A 40 7.99 13.74 24.58
N ARG A 41 8.07 15.07 24.41
CA ARG A 41 8.73 15.69 23.26
C ARG A 41 10.21 15.31 23.15
N ALA A 42 10.93 15.27 24.27
CA ALA A 42 12.33 14.86 24.29
C ALA A 42 12.51 13.39 23.87
N VAL A 43 11.65 12.49 24.39
CA VAL A 43 11.60 11.07 24.00
C VAL A 43 11.34 10.93 22.51
N LEU A 44 10.28 11.56 21.98
CA LEU A 44 9.93 11.49 20.55
C LEU A 44 11.06 12.02 19.66
N LYS A 45 11.65 13.16 20.02
CA LYS A 45 12.78 13.74 19.28
C LYS A 45 14.00 12.81 19.26
N SER A 46 14.22 12.04 20.32
CA SER A 46 15.36 11.12 20.40
C SER A 46 15.24 9.96 19.39
N VAL A 47 14.01 9.59 18.98
CA VAL A 47 13.72 8.47 18.06
C VAL A 47 13.07 8.91 16.76
N ASP A 48 13.25 10.18 16.38
CA ASP A 48 12.76 10.74 15.12
C ASP A 48 13.12 9.90 13.86
N PRO A 49 14.31 9.28 13.76
CA PRO A 49 14.64 8.39 12.63
C PRO A 49 13.74 7.14 12.55
N GLU A 50 13.42 6.51 13.68
CA GLU A 50 12.53 5.35 13.76
C GLU A 50 11.09 5.73 13.44
N LEU A 51 10.61 6.87 13.95
CA LEU A 51 9.27 7.40 13.65
C LEU A 51 9.14 7.73 12.15
N SER A 52 10.18 8.33 11.57
CA SER A 52 10.29 8.52 10.12
C SER A 52 10.33 7.20 9.34
N GLY A 53 10.91 6.15 9.94
CA GLY A 53 10.88 4.79 9.40
C GLY A 53 9.46 4.20 9.38
N LEU A 54 8.73 4.33 10.49
CA LEU A 54 7.33 3.89 10.61
C LEU A 54 6.41 4.62 9.63
N SER A 55 6.54 5.95 9.52
CA SER A 55 5.75 6.74 8.55
C SER A 55 6.00 6.29 7.11
N ARG A 56 7.25 5.99 6.75
CA ARG A 56 7.55 5.44 5.41
C ARG A 56 7.00 4.03 5.23
N LEU A 57 7.01 3.21 6.28
CA LEU A 57 6.45 1.85 6.24
C LEU A 57 4.92 1.87 6.09
N SER A 58 4.21 2.82 6.70
CA SER A 58 2.74 2.93 6.59
C SER A 58 2.29 3.16 5.14
N ASN A 59 3.03 3.95 4.37
CA ASN A 59 2.77 4.15 2.94
C ASN A 59 2.88 2.84 2.14
N SER A 60 3.85 1.98 2.48
CA SER A 60 3.98 0.66 1.86
C SER A 60 2.88 -0.30 2.33
N PHE A 61 2.46 -0.20 3.59
CA PHE A 61 1.41 -1.03 4.17
C PHE A 61 0.07 -0.85 3.44
N ALA A 62 -0.37 0.39 3.20
CA ALA A 62 -1.60 0.64 2.45
C ALA A 62 -1.56 0.00 1.04
N THR A 63 -0.44 0.15 0.34
CA THR A 63 -0.23 -0.43 -0.99
C THR A 63 -0.26 -1.97 -0.96
N LEU A 64 0.35 -2.58 0.07
CA LEU A 64 0.37 -4.02 0.27
C LEU A 64 -1.02 -4.59 0.57
N VAL A 65 -1.82 -3.91 1.40
CA VAL A 65 -3.21 -4.31 1.68
C VAL A 65 -4.04 -4.32 0.39
N THR A 66 -3.91 -3.27 -0.44
CA THR A 66 -4.56 -3.23 -1.75
C THR A 66 -4.07 -4.37 -2.66
N LEU A 67 -2.77 -4.65 -2.68
CA LEU A 67 -2.20 -5.74 -3.48
C LEU A 67 -2.73 -7.11 -3.04
N LYS A 68 -2.83 -7.37 -1.74
CA LYS A 68 -3.43 -8.60 -1.17
C LYS A 68 -4.89 -8.75 -1.58
N HIS A 69 -5.66 -7.67 -1.49
CA HIS A 69 -7.05 -7.68 -1.93
C HIS A 69 -7.18 -8.05 -3.42
N ILE A 70 -6.36 -7.44 -4.30
CA ILE A 70 -6.37 -7.75 -5.73
C ILE A 70 -5.95 -9.20 -5.98
N ARG A 71 -4.91 -9.68 -5.29
CA ARG A 71 -4.47 -11.09 -5.36
C ARG A 71 -5.60 -12.04 -5.03
N ASP A 72 -6.33 -11.79 -3.94
CA ASP A 72 -7.42 -12.66 -3.48
C ASP A 72 -8.59 -12.64 -4.48
N ARG A 73 -8.89 -11.48 -5.06
CA ARG A 73 -9.88 -11.33 -6.14
C ARG A 73 -9.46 -12.09 -7.40
N LEU A 74 -8.19 -12.00 -7.81
CA LEU A 74 -7.64 -12.77 -8.93
C LEU A 74 -7.73 -14.27 -8.67
N ALA A 75 -7.33 -14.74 -7.48
CA ALA A 75 -7.39 -16.15 -7.09
C ALA A 75 -8.81 -16.72 -7.12
N ALA A 76 -9.79 -15.94 -6.67
CA ALA A 76 -11.19 -16.32 -6.64
C ALA A 76 -11.90 -16.18 -8.00
N TYR A 77 -11.25 -15.60 -9.00
CA TYR A 77 -11.86 -15.28 -10.27
C TYR A 77 -12.25 -16.53 -11.06
N ARG A 78 -13.53 -16.63 -11.43
CA ARG A 78 -14.06 -17.72 -12.24
C ARG A 78 -14.16 -17.28 -13.68
N PHE A 79 -13.16 -17.64 -14.48
CA PHE A 79 -13.10 -17.24 -15.87
C PHE A 79 -14.21 -17.86 -16.72
N SER A 80 -14.83 -17.04 -17.54
CA SER A 80 -15.68 -17.42 -18.67
C SER A 80 -15.09 -16.83 -19.96
N PRO A 81 -15.12 -17.53 -21.10
CA PRO A 81 -14.53 -17.06 -22.36
C PRO A 81 -15.43 -16.07 -23.11
N ASP A 82 -16.06 -15.14 -22.38
CA ASP A 82 -16.80 -14.01 -22.93
C ASP A 82 -15.99 -12.71 -22.79
N LEU A 83 -16.34 -11.71 -23.60
CA LEU A 83 -15.57 -10.46 -23.66
C LEU A 83 -15.55 -9.73 -22.32
N GLU A 84 -16.66 -9.72 -21.57
CA GLU A 84 -16.75 -9.04 -20.28
C GLU A 84 -15.79 -9.68 -19.27
N SER A 85 -15.80 -11.01 -19.19
CA SER A 85 -14.89 -11.76 -18.33
C SER A 85 -13.42 -11.55 -18.68
N VAL A 86 -13.09 -11.49 -19.98
CA VAL A 86 -11.72 -11.19 -20.44
C VAL A 86 -11.30 -9.78 -20.01
N LEU A 87 -12.17 -8.78 -20.17
CA LEU A 87 -11.89 -7.40 -19.79
C LEU A 87 -11.78 -7.22 -18.27
N GLU A 88 -12.59 -7.92 -17.48
CA GLU A 88 -12.50 -7.88 -16.02
C GLU A 88 -11.17 -8.48 -15.53
N LEU A 89 -10.75 -9.61 -16.10
CA LEU A 89 -9.45 -10.21 -15.80
C LEU A 89 -8.29 -9.30 -16.19
N GLU A 90 -8.38 -8.63 -17.33
CA GLU A 90 -7.40 -7.65 -17.80
C GLU A 90 -7.30 -6.45 -16.84
N MET A 91 -8.45 -5.94 -16.38
CA MET A 91 -8.52 -4.85 -15.41
C MET A 91 -7.84 -5.25 -14.09
N MET A 92 -8.13 -6.43 -13.55
CA MET A 92 -7.52 -6.90 -12.30
C MET A 92 -6.02 -7.16 -12.46
N THR A 93 -5.59 -7.71 -13.59
CA THR A 93 -4.17 -7.94 -13.90
C THR A 93 -3.41 -6.61 -14.00
N THR A 94 -4.01 -5.61 -14.65
CA THR A 94 -3.49 -4.24 -14.70
C THR A 94 -3.35 -3.65 -13.30
N ALA A 95 -4.41 -3.74 -12.50
CA ALA A 95 -4.42 -3.24 -11.12
C ALA A 95 -3.34 -3.92 -10.28
N PHE A 96 -3.16 -5.24 -10.44
CA PHE A 96 -2.11 -6.00 -9.76
C PHE A 96 -0.72 -5.51 -10.14
N ALA A 97 -0.40 -5.46 -11.44
CA ALA A 97 0.93 -5.09 -11.92
C ALA A 97 1.30 -3.64 -11.53
N VAL A 98 0.36 -2.71 -11.64
CA VAL A 98 0.57 -1.30 -11.24
C VAL A 98 0.76 -1.18 -9.73
N THR A 99 -0.08 -1.85 -8.93
CA THR A 99 0.01 -1.80 -7.46
C THR A 99 1.30 -2.45 -6.96
N TYR A 100 1.67 -3.60 -7.54
CA TYR A 100 2.94 -4.27 -7.25
C TYR A 100 4.13 -3.37 -7.56
N ALA A 101 4.17 -2.74 -8.74
CA ALA A 101 5.28 -1.88 -9.13
C ALA A 101 5.47 -0.68 -8.18
N ARG A 102 4.41 -0.16 -7.56
CA ARG A 102 4.51 0.93 -6.56
C ARG A 102 5.32 0.54 -5.33
N LEU A 103 5.30 -0.74 -4.94
CA LEU A 103 6.10 -1.25 -3.82
C LEU A 103 7.60 -1.24 -4.12
N PHE A 104 8.01 -1.21 -5.40
CA PHE A 104 9.42 -1.24 -5.80
C PHE A 104 9.93 0.10 -6.37
N ASN A 105 9.07 0.85 -7.05
CA ASN A 105 9.40 2.12 -7.71
C ASN A 105 9.01 3.37 -6.91
N GLY A 106 8.58 3.22 -5.65
CA GLY A 106 8.16 4.34 -4.79
C GLY A 106 9.32 5.27 -4.42
N GLY A 107 9.43 6.41 -5.12
CA GLY A 107 10.50 7.43 -5.01
C GLY A 107 10.65 8.16 -3.67
N ARG A 108 10.16 7.62 -2.55
CA ARG A 108 10.38 8.14 -1.19
C ARG A 108 10.59 6.99 -0.18
N ALA A 109 11.68 6.25 -0.37
CA ALA A 109 12.48 5.64 0.69
C ALA A 109 11.87 4.54 1.60
N SER A 110 10.88 3.75 1.14
CA SER A 110 10.50 2.46 1.77
C SER A 110 10.26 1.30 0.80
N GLY A 111 10.49 1.53 -0.50
CA GLY A 111 10.29 0.50 -1.51
C GLY A 111 11.18 -0.74 -1.29
N PHE A 112 10.67 -1.88 -1.72
CA PHE A 112 11.45 -3.10 -1.86
C PHE A 112 12.41 -2.97 -3.03
N SER A 113 13.56 -3.60 -2.90
CA SER A 113 14.50 -3.80 -4.00
C SER A 113 14.35 -5.22 -4.55
N ARG A 114 14.68 -5.41 -5.84
CA ARG A 114 14.74 -6.76 -6.42
C ARG A 114 15.68 -7.70 -5.65
N SER A 115 16.74 -7.17 -5.04
CA SER A 115 17.67 -7.93 -4.19
C SER A 115 17.05 -8.45 -2.89
N ASP A 116 15.99 -7.80 -2.38
CA ASP A 116 15.27 -8.24 -1.18
C ASP A 116 14.43 -9.50 -1.43
N LEU A 117 14.26 -9.90 -2.70
CA LEU A 117 13.50 -11.07 -3.09
C LEU A 117 14.37 -12.33 -3.12
N PRO A 118 13.82 -13.49 -2.68
CA PRO A 118 14.42 -14.80 -2.88
C PRO A 118 14.71 -15.03 -4.36
N ALA A 119 15.83 -15.68 -4.68
CA ALA A 119 16.27 -15.88 -6.06
C ALA A 119 15.18 -16.51 -6.95
N LYS A 120 14.42 -17.47 -6.40
CA LYS A 120 13.32 -18.16 -7.09
C LYS A 120 12.16 -17.24 -7.51
N LEU A 121 11.98 -16.08 -6.88
CA LEU A 121 10.88 -15.15 -7.14
C LEU A 121 11.27 -13.97 -8.04
N ARG A 122 12.56 -13.82 -8.35
CA ARG A 122 13.05 -12.65 -9.09
C ARG A 122 12.57 -12.62 -10.53
N SER A 123 12.44 -13.78 -11.19
CA SER A 123 11.88 -13.84 -12.55
C SER A 123 10.43 -13.40 -12.60
N ALA A 124 9.62 -13.80 -11.63
CA ALA A 124 8.21 -13.38 -11.52
C ALA A 124 8.10 -11.87 -11.25
N HIS A 125 8.99 -11.32 -10.42
CA HIS A 125 9.10 -9.88 -10.22
C HIS A 125 9.41 -9.16 -11.56
N ASP A 126 10.40 -9.64 -12.30
CA ASP A 126 10.80 -9.05 -13.58
C ASP A 126 9.63 -9.10 -14.59
N GLU A 127 8.89 -10.21 -14.65
CA GLU A 127 7.71 -10.37 -15.51
C GLU A 127 6.60 -9.36 -15.16
N ILE A 128 6.29 -9.17 -13.87
CA ILE A 128 5.25 -8.21 -13.45
C ILE A 128 5.68 -6.77 -13.79
N LEU A 129 6.96 -6.43 -13.60
CA LEU A 129 7.48 -5.12 -13.99
C LEU A 129 7.46 -4.93 -15.50
N ASP A 130 7.74 -5.97 -16.28
CA ASP A 130 7.66 -5.92 -17.74
C ASP A 130 6.22 -5.70 -18.22
N LEU A 131 5.26 -6.42 -17.65
CA LEU A 131 3.83 -6.21 -17.86
C LEU A 131 3.42 -4.77 -17.55
N ARG A 132 3.78 -4.27 -16.36
CA ARG A 132 3.47 -2.89 -15.97
C ARG A 132 4.08 -1.90 -16.96
N ASN A 133 5.36 -2.04 -17.28
CA ASN A 133 6.08 -1.05 -18.07
C ASN A 133 5.66 -1.08 -19.53
N LYS A 134 5.73 -2.24 -20.18
CA LYS A 134 5.54 -2.36 -21.63
C LYS A 134 4.09 -2.46 -22.06
N ARG A 135 3.23 -3.13 -21.29
CA ARG A 135 1.84 -3.39 -21.66
C ARG A 135 0.87 -2.35 -21.11
N PHE A 136 1.05 -1.92 -19.85
CA PHE A 136 0.05 -1.11 -19.16
C PHE A 136 0.40 0.37 -18.98
N ALA A 137 1.68 0.71 -18.89
CA ALA A 137 2.14 2.10 -18.73
C ALA A 137 2.62 2.72 -20.06
N HIS A 138 3.08 1.90 -20.99
CA HIS A 138 3.52 2.29 -22.33
C HIS A 138 2.80 1.42 -23.36
N ASN A 139 2.80 1.86 -24.63
CA ASN A 139 2.29 1.07 -25.76
C ASN A 139 3.46 0.35 -26.45
N ASP A 140 4.38 -0.20 -25.66
CA ASP A 140 5.52 -0.93 -26.18
C ASP A 140 5.11 -2.38 -26.50
N HIS A 141 5.91 -3.07 -27.31
CA HIS A 141 5.63 -4.46 -27.63
C HIS A 141 5.79 -5.36 -26.39
N HIS A 142 4.74 -6.10 -26.04
CA HIS A 142 4.77 -7.13 -25.01
C HIS A 142 4.20 -8.45 -25.57
N PRO A 143 4.82 -9.63 -25.34
CA PRO A 143 4.40 -10.90 -25.96
C PRO A 143 2.96 -11.33 -25.65
N SER A 144 2.35 -10.78 -24.61
CA SER A 144 0.97 -11.09 -24.21
C SER A 144 -0.08 -10.22 -24.90
N ILE A 145 0.30 -9.33 -25.83
CA ILE A 145 -0.63 -8.53 -26.63
C ILE A 145 -0.12 -8.43 -28.06
N GLU A 146 -0.94 -8.85 -29.01
CA GLU A 146 -0.65 -8.73 -30.44
C GLU A 146 -1.86 -8.14 -31.16
N ASN A 147 -1.60 -7.12 -31.99
CA ASN A 147 -2.61 -6.49 -32.84
C ASN A 147 -2.29 -6.83 -34.29
N ALA A 148 -3.24 -7.41 -35.00
CA ALA A 148 -3.15 -7.64 -36.44
C ALA A 148 -4.20 -6.81 -37.17
N MET A 149 -3.82 -6.23 -38.30
CA MET A 149 -4.74 -5.56 -39.22
C MET A 149 -4.83 -6.38 -40.50
N HIS A 150 -6.04 -6.86 -40.81
CA HIS A 150 -6.35 -7.55 -42.04
C HIS A 150 -7.03 -6.58 -43.00
N ILE A 151 -6.50 -6.47 -44.21
CA ILE A 151 -7.09 -5.67 -45.28
C ILE A 151 -7.47 -6.64 -46.40
N ASP A 152 -8.76 -6.71 -46.70
CA ASP A 152 -9.29 -7.50 -47.80
C ASP A 152 -9.79 -6.54 -48.89
N PHE A 153 -9.56 -6.89 -50.16
CA PHE A 153 -10.08 -6.15 -51.31
C PHE A 153 -11.10 -7.02 -52.05
N ASP A 154 -12.31 -6.50 -52.24
CA ASP A 154 -13.36 -7.14 -53.03
C ASP A 154 -13.94 -6.14 -54.04
N GLN A 155 -13.77 -6.45 -55.33
CA GLN A 155 -14.20 -5.71 -56.53
C GLN A 155 -13.75 -4.23 -56.60
N ASP A 156 -14.30 -3.37 -55.75
CA ASP A 156 -14.04 -1.92 -55.68
C ASP A 156 -13.89 -1.42 -54.23
N ARG A 157 -13.87 -2.33 -53.25
CA ARG A 157 -13.92 -2.01 -51.82
C ARG A 157 -12.79 -2.64 -51.05
N PHE A 158 -12.13 -1.82 -50.23
CA PHE A 158 -11.27 -2.31 -49.16
C PHE A 158 -12.10 -2.48 -47.89
N SER A 159 -11.98 -3.63 -47.24
CA SER A 159 -12.46 -3.85 -45.87
C SER A 159 -11.27 -4.02 -44.95
N VAL A 160 -11.30 -3.32 -43.82
CA VAL A 160 -10.25 -3.34 -42.80
C VAL A 160 -10.81 -3.99 -41.56
N ARG A 161 -10.13 -5.01 -41.04
CA ARG A 161 -10.49 -5.73 -39.83
C ARG A 161 -9.31 -5.70 -38.87
N PHE A 162 -9.56 -5.31 -37.62
CA PHE A 162 -8.57 -5.43 -36.55
C PHE A 162 -8.81 -6.75 -35.81
N ALA A 163 -7.72 -7.47 -35.54
CA ALA A 163 -7.70 -8.64 -34.68
C ALA A 163 -6.79 -8.34 -33.48
N LEU A 164 -7.27 -8.67 -32.29
CA LEU A 164 -6.56 -8.50 -31.02
C LEU A 164 -6.36 -9.88 -30.42
N GLN A 165 -5.11 -10.23 -30.10
CA GLN A 165 -4.76 -11.42 -29.34
C GLN A 165 -4.28 -10.99 -27.95
N LEU A 166 -4.87 -11.57 -26.90
CA LEU A 166 -4.55 -11.28 -25.51
C LEU A 166 -4.11 -12.54 -24.78
N GLY A 167 -2.94 -12.49 -24.16
CA GLY A 167 -2.50 -13.45 -23.13
C GLY A 167 -3.00 -13.01 -21.76
N PHE A 168 -3.62 -13.94 -21.03
CA PHE A 168 -4.25 -13.69 -19.74
C PHE A 168 -3.81 -14.68 -18.65
N TYR A 169 -3.81 -14.22 -17.40
CA TYR A 169 -3.40 -14.97 -16.21
C TYR A 169 -4.61 -15.32 -15.35
N VAL A 170 -5.33 -16.39 -15.70
CA VAL A 170 -6.49 -16.85 -14.90
C VAL A 170 -6.02 -17.25 -13.50
N GLY A 171 -6.63 -16.70 -12.44
CA GLY A 171 -6.26 -17.00 -11.05
C GLY A 171 -5.02 -16.26 -10.53
N GLY A 172 -4.32 -15.52 -11.40
CA GLY A 172 -2.94 -15.07 -11.15
C GLY A 172 -1.94 -16.24 -11.17
N ALA A 173 -0.69 -15.95 -11.53
CA ALA A 173 0.35 -16.99 -11.54
C ALA A 173 0.73 -17.39 -10.11
N LYS A 174 1.00 -18.68 -9.84
CA LYS A 174 1.44 -19.17 -8.52
C LYS A 174 2.60 -18.35 -7.91
N PRO A 175 3.65 -17.98 -8.68
CA PRO A 175 4.73 -17.15 -8.14
C PRO A 175 4.29 -15.74 -7.71
N TRP A 176 3.18 -15.22 -8.23
CA TRP A 176 2.65 -13.91 -7.81
C TRP A 176 2.08 -13.98 -6.39
N HIS A 177 1.42 -15.08 -6.04
CA HIS A 177 0.95 -15.33 -4.68
C HIS A 177 2.12 -15.39 -3.69
N GLU A 178 3.14 -16.19 -4.01
CA GLU A 178 4.35 -16.30 -3.19
C GLU A 178 5.09 -14.95 -3.04
N LEU A 179 5.09 -14.12 -4.09
CA LEU A 179 5.65 -12.77 -4.02
C LEU A 179 4.88 -11.90 -3.02
N VAL A 180 3.55 -11.92 -3.05
CA VAL A 180 2.74 -11.13 -2.13
C VAL A 180 2.94 -11.59 -0.69
N ASP A 181 2.98 -12.90 -0.44
CA ASP A 181 3.21 -13.45 0.89
C ASP A 181 4.59 -13.05 1.45
N HIS A 182 5.64 -13.14 0.64
CA HIS A 182 6.99 -12.70 1.03
C HIS A 182 7.03 -11.21 1.37
N LEU A 183 6.32 -10.37 0.60
CA LEU A 183 6.26 -8.93 0.86
C LEU A 183 5.51 -8.63 2.17
N ASP A 184 4.44 -9.36 2.46
CA ASP A 184 3.66 -9.23 3.69
C ASP A 184 4.51 -9.56 4.92
N GLU A 185 5.17 -10.72 4.91
CA GLU A 185 6.09 -11.14 5.98
C GLU A 185 7.23 -10.13 6.17
N ALA A 186 7.78 -9.61 5.08
CA ALA A 186 8.86 -8.63 5.15
C ALA A 186 8.41 -7.28 5.74
N VAL A 187 7.19 -6.82 5.45
CA VAL A 187 6.62 -5.61 6.08
C VAL A 187 6.42 -5.83 7.58
N VAL A 188 5.82 -6.96 7.98
CA VAL A 188 5.61 -7.31 9.40
C VAL A 188 6.95 -7.36 10.14
N THR A 189 7.94 -8.06 9.57
CA THR A 189 9.29 -8.14 10.14
C THR A 189 9.95 -6.76 10.30
N ARG A 190 9.77 -5.86 9.32
CA ARG A 190 10.30 -4.49 9.38
C ARG A 190 9.61 -3.68 10.48
N LEU A 191 8.30 -3.84 10.64
CA LEU A 191 7.51 -3.19 11.69
C LEU A 191 7.98 -3.63 13.07
N GLU A 192 8.05 -4.95 13.32
CA GLU A 192 8.50 -5.51 14.60
C GLU A 192 9.89 -5.00 14.98
N LYS A 193 10.82 -4.97 14.02
CA LYS A 193 12.18 -4.44 14.26
C LYS A 193 12.19 -2.95 14.61
N LEU A 194 11.31 -2.14 14.02
CA LEU A 194 11.20 -0.72 14.36
C LEU A 194 10.59 -0.54 15.75
N MET A 195 9.54 -1.30 16.08
CA MET A 195 8.90 -1.28 17.40
C MET A 195 9.88 -1.69 18.52
N GLU A 196 10.70 -2.72 18.28
CA GLU A 196 11.70 -3.16 19.25
C GLU A 196 12.82 -2.13 19.45
N ARG A 197 13.25 -1.44 18.38
CA ARG A 197 14.22 -0.33 18.49
C ARG A 197 13.64 0.83 19.28
N LEU A 198 12.39 1.20 19.03
CA LEU A 198 11.69 2.24 19.77
C LEU A 198 11.65 1.92 21.26
N LYS A 199 11.26 0.70 21.62
CA LYS A 199 11.26 0.22 23.00
C LYS A 199 12.66 0.25 23.63
N THR A 200 13.66 -0.27 22.93
CA THR A 200 15.04 -0.32 23.43
C THR A 200 15.63 1.07 23.67
N ARG A 201 15.33 2.04 22.78
CA ARG A 201 15.89 3.38 22.83
C ARG A 201 15.21 4.28 23.85
N THR A 202 13.91 4.12 24.07
CA THR A 202 13.16 5.01 24.96
C THR A 202 12.80 4.39 26.30
N GLY A 203 12.88 3.06 26.44
CA GLY A 203 12.41 2.34 27.63
C GLY A 203 10.88 2.32 27.76
N HIS A 204 10.14 2.91 26.82
CA HIS A 204 8.69 2.93 26.80
C HIS A 204 8.14 1.73 26.02
N ASN A 205 6.96 1.27 26.40
CA ASN A 205 6.21 0.30 25.59
C ASN A 205 5.51 1.05 24.45
N TRP A 206 5.89 0.72 23.22
CA TRP A 206 5.26 1.22 22.01
C TRP A 206 4.22 0.22 21.54
N VAL A 207 3.01 0.70 21.24
CA VAL A 207 1.90 -0.14 20.77
C VAL A 207 1.45 0.37 19.41
N PHE A 208 1.26 -0.54 18.47
CA PHE A 208 0.63 -0.23 17.20
C PHE A 208 -0.87 -0.44 17.37
N ALA A 209 -1.67 0.64 17.28
CA ALA A 209 -3.11 0.52 17.32
C ALA A 209 -3.59 -0.23 16.07
N THR A 210 -4.19 -1.41 16.26
CA THR A 210 -4.65 -2.25 15.15
C THR A 210 -5.99 -1.83 14.57
N SER A 211 -6.68 -0.86 15.19
CA SER A 211 -7.90 -0.27 14.66
C SER A 211 -7.62 1.17 14.20
N PRO A 212 -8.20 1.61 13.07
CA PRO A 212 -8.27 3.04 12.81
C PRO A 212 -9.14 3.67 13.90
N GLU A 213 -8.68 4.76 14.50
CA GLU A 213 -9.61 5.72 15.06
C GLU A 213 -10.46 6.20 13.89
N THR A 214 -11.71 5.74 13.83
CA THR A 214 -12.68 6.28 12.88
C THR A 214 -12.93 7.72 13.29
N ALA A 215 -12.33 8.65 12.55
CA ALA A 215 -12.69 10.06 12.58
C ALA A 215 -14.07 10.29 11.95
#